data_AF-A0A2J6QSL8-F1
#
_entry.id   AF-A0A2J6QSL8-F1
#
_cell.length_a   1.000
_cell.length_b   1.000
_cell.length_c   1.000
_cell.angle_alpha   90.00
_cell.angle_beta   90.00
_cell.angle_gamma   90.00
#
_symmetry.space_group_name_H-M   'P 1'
#
loop_
_entity.id
_entity.type
_entity.pdbx_description
1 polymer ?
#
loop_
_entity_poly.entity_id
_entity_poly.type
_entity_poly.pdbx_seq_one_letter_code
_entity_poly.pdbx_strand_id
1 'polypeptide(L)'
;MRLLKINNVNGDDVEFELVNREGKPNYAILSHTWGKDTDELSFEDMKNDEGCNKIGYQKMKKFLAKAWQAGLRYGWVDTCCIDKSSSAELSEAINSMFQWYKEAAYCCVYFSDLLGHPSKLLKQDLAVKLRPCRWFRRGWTLQELLAPSHLIFYSQDWQSIGDGEYLKDIISIITGIHAEALTNDPNKLGKFSIAQRMSWASERQTTRVEDMAYCLMGIFDVNMPLIYGEGNKAFTRLQEQIAKDSDD
;
A
#
# COMPACT_ATOMS: atom_id res chain seq x y z
N MET A 1 14.75 -3.68 5.94
CA MET A 1 13.61 -4.25 5.17
C MET A 1 13.85 -5.72 4.85
N ARG A 2 12.82 -6.57 5.01
CA ARG A 2 12.79 -7.98 4.55
C ARG A 2 11.94 -8.14 3.29
N LEU A 3 12.18 -9.19 2.52
CA LEU A 3 11.49 -9.50 1.26
C LEU A 3 11.11 -10.98 1.21
N LEU A 4 10.04 -11.29 0.48
CA LEU A 4 9.65 -12.64 0.11
C LEU A 4 10.36 -12.99 -1.21
N LYS A 5 11.38 -13.85 -1.15
CA LYS A 5 12.08 -14.34 -2.34
C LYS A 5 11.28 -15.50 -2.93
N ILE A 6 10.93 -15.38 -4.20
CA ILE A 6 10.17 -16.39 -4.94
C ILE A 6 11.18 -17.36 -5.58
N ASN A 7 11.12 -18.62 -5.17
CA ASN A 7 12.01 -19.67 -5.67
C ASN A 7 11.41 -20.35 -6.91
N ASN A 8 10.11 -20.62 -6.88
CA ASN A 8 9.41 -21.31 -7.97
C ASN A 8 7.91 -20.96 -7.98
N VAL A 9 7.30 -21.05 -9.17
CA VAL A 9 5.85 -20.90 -9.35
C VAL A 9 5.36 -21.99 -10.32
N ASN A 10 4.43 -22.84 -9.85
CA ASN A 10 3.78 -23.88 -10.65
C ASN A 10 2.26 -23.82 -10.46
N GLY A 11 1.57 -23.15 -11.41
CA GLY A 11 0.14 -22.89 -11.27
C GLY A 11 -0.16 -21.98 -10.08
N ASP A 12 -1.00 -22.45 -9.16
CA ASP A 12 -1.32 -21.76 -7.90
C ASP A 12 -0.33 -22.08 -6.77
N ASP A 13 0.64 -22.96 -7.02
CA ASP A 13 1.69 -23.27 -6.06
C ASP A 13 2.89 -22.32 -6.21
N VAL A 14 3.32 -21.75 -5.08
CA VAL A 14 4.37 -20.74 -5.02
C VAL A 14 5.28 -21.12 -3.89
N GLU A 15 6.52 -21.42 -4.22
CA GLU A 15 7.60 -21.66 -3.26
C GLU A 15 8.33 -20.35 -3.01
N PHE A 16 8.43 -19.94 -1.75
CA PHE A 16 9.05 -18.69 -1.36
C PHE A 16 9.67 -18.80 0.03
N GLU A 17 10.58 -17.88 0.32
CA GLU A 17 11.23 -17.77 1.63
C GLU A 17 11.33 -16.29 2.04
N LEU A 18 11.28 -16.02 3.34
CA LEU A 18 11.50 -14.68 3.87
C LEU A 18 13.01 -14.43 4.03
N VAL A 19 13.52 -13.39 3.39
CA VAL A 19 14.95 -13.05 3.39
C VAL A 19 15.17 -11.59 3.77
N ASN A 20 16.37 -11.29 4.29
CA ASN A 20 16.80 -9.91 4.44
C ASN A 20 17.11 -9.31 3.07
N ARG A 21 16.76 -8.04 2.85
CA ARG A 21 17.09 -7.34 1.60
C ARG A 21 18.62 -7.22 1.48
N GLU A 22 19.17 -7.82 0.44
CA GLU A 22 20.56 -7.62 0.03
C GLU A 22 20.62 -6.72 -1.21
N GLY A 23 21.36 -5.62 -1.12
CA GLY A 23 21.49 -4.66 -2.22
C GLY A 23 20.18 -3.94 -2.58
N LYS A 24 19.96 -3.71 -3.88
CA LYS A 24 18.79 -3.02 -4.43
C LYS A 24 18.06 -3.89 -5.46
N PRO A 25 17.46 -5.02 -5.05
CA PRO A 25 16.74 -5.88 -5.98
C PRO A 25 15.44 -5.19 -6.41
N ASN A 26 14.98 -5.47 -7.62
CA ASN A 26 13.62 -5.11 -8.03
C ASN A 26 12.64 -6.04 -7.31
N TYR A 27 11.60 -5.46 -6.71
CA TYR A 27 10.55 -6.20 -6.00
C TYR A 27 9.16 -5.67 -6.36
N ALA A 28 8.17 -6.55 -6.19
CA ALA A 28 6.78 -6.18 -6.16
C ALA A 28 6.35 -5.82 -4.73
N ILE A 29 5.39 -4.93 -4.58
CA ILE A 29 4.81 -4.55 -3.29
C ILE A 29 3.29 -4.71 -3.33
N LEU A 30 2.69 -5.22 -2.24
CA LEU A 30 1.25 -5.42 -2.15
C LEU A 30 0.58 -4.29 -1.37
N SER A 31 -0.29 -3.54 -2.04
CA SER A 31 -1.20 -2.57 -1.43
C SER A 31 -2.57 -3.22 -1.24
N HIS A 32 -3.06 -3.28 0.01
CA HIS A 32 -4.33 -3.92 0.31
C HIS A 32 -4.95 -3.43 1.62
N THR A 33 -6.24 -3.71 1.82
CA THR A 33 -6.87 -3.54 3.14
C THR A 33 -6.84 -4.84 3.92
N TRP A 34 -6.35 -4.80 5.15
CA TRP A 34 -6.31 -5.99 6.02
C TRP A 34 -7.73 -6.52 6.28
N GLY A 35 -7.84 -7.85 6.34
CA GLY A 35 -8.99 -8.56 6.87
C GLY A 35 -9.03 -8.50 8.40
N LYS A 36 -9.56 -9.56 9.02
CA LYS A 36 -9.41 -9.75 10.47
C LYS A 36 -7.99 -10.17 10.78
N ASP A 37 -7.47 -9.82 11.95
CA ASP A 37 -6.11 -10.19 12.37
C ASP A 37 -5.88 -11.71 12.35
N THR A 38 -6.93 -12.51 12.62
CA THR A 38 -6.89 -13.98 12.53
C THR A 38 -6.70 -14.51 11.12
N ASP A 39 -7.09 -13.71 10.11
CA ASP A 39 -7.09 -14.09 8.71
C ASP A 39 -5.81 -13.62 8.01
N GLU A 40 -5.09 -12.64 8.57
CA GLU A 40 -3.87 -12.11 8.00
C GLU A 40 -2.65 -12.92 8.40
N LEU A 41 -1.70 -13.03 7.47
CA LEU A 41 -0.42 -13.71 7.71
C LEU A 41 0.55 -12.70 8.33
N SER A 42 0.98 -12.99 9.56
CA SER A 42 1.95 -12.18 10.31
C SER A 42 3.39 -12.63 10.08
N PHE A 43 4.34 -11.84 10.58
CA PHE A 43 5.75 -12.25 10.60
C PHE A 43 6.01 -13.48 11.47
N GLU A 44 5.36 -13.56 12.64
CA GLU A 44 5.52 -14.71 13.54
C GLU A 44 4.96 -15.99 12.92
N ASP A 45 3.83 -15.91 12.20
CA ASP A 45 3.32 -17.06 11.44
C ASP A 45 4.37 -17.56 10.43
N MET A 46 4.97 -16.64 9.67
CA MET A 46 6.02 -16.95 8.68
C MET A 46 7.26 -17.60 9.32
N LYS A 47 7.64 -17.16 10.52
CA LYS A 47 8.83 -17.65 11.22
C LYS A 47 8.61 -19.06 11.79
N ASN A 48 7.39 -19.35 12.23
CA ASN A 48 7.01 -20.62 12.85
C ASN A 48 6.49 -21.65 11.84
N ASP A 49 6.47 -21.31 10.54
CA ASP A 49 5.84 -22.10 9.47
C ASP A 49 4.34 -22.39 9.76
N GLU A 50 3.68 -21.39 10.32
CA GLU A 50 2.26 -21.41 10.65
C GLU A 50 1.47 -20.53 9.68
N GLY A 51 0.14 -20.66 9.72
CA GLY A 51 -0.74 -19.76 8.97
C GLY A 51 -0.98 -20.12 7.51
N CYS A 52 -0.50 -21.26 7.01
CA CYS A 52 -0.81 -21.76 5.66
C CYS A 52 -2.32 -21.89 5.37
N ASN A 53 -3.12 -22.10 6.43
CA ASN A 53 -4.59 -22.16 6.38
C ASN A 53 -5.28 -20.78 6.39
N LYS A 54 -4.54 -19.68 6.61
CA LYS A 54 -5.11 -18.34 6.67
C LYS A 54 -5.43 -17.80 5.28
N ILE A 55 -6.49 -17.00 5.18
CA ILE A 55 -6.89 -16.34 3.94
C ILE A 55 -5.76 -15.43 3.41
N GLY A 56 -5.07 -14.74 4.31
CA GLY A 56 -3.92 -13.88 4.02
C GLY A 56 -2.76 -14.63 3.37
N TYR A 57 -2.55 -15.91 3.70
CA TYR A 57 -1.53 -16.74 3.07
C TYR A 57 -1.86 -17.02 1.60
N GLN A 58 -3.12 -17.36 1.31
CA GLN A 58 -3.58 -17.57 -0.08
C GLN A 58 -3.52 -16.27 -0.91
N LYS A 59 -3.92 -15.14 -0.30
CA LYS A 59 -3.78 -13.80 -0.90
C LYS A 59 -2.32 -13.50 -1.24
N MET A 60 -1.39 -13.78 -0.32
CA MET A 60 0.04 -13.60 -0.54
C MET A 60 0.57 -14.50 -1.67
N LYS A 61 0.22 -15.80 -1.72
CA LYS A 61 0.65 -16.68 -2.82
C LYS A 61 0.20 -16.14 -4.18
N LYS A 62 -1.05 -15.70 -4.30
CA LYS A 62 -1.56 -15.10 -5.53
C LYS A 62 -0.83 -13.80 -5.89
N PHE A 63 -0.53 -12.95 -4.91
CA PHE A 63 0.32 -11.77 -5.11
C PHE A 63 1.70 -12.15 -5.66
N LEU A 64 2.39 -13.12 -5.05
CA LEU A 64 3.70 -13.57 -5.48
C LEU A 64 3.66 -14.19 -6.88
N ALA A 65 2.60 -14.93 -7.22
CA ALA A 65 2.39 -15.42 -8.57
C ALA A 65 2.24 -14.27 -9.59
N LYS A 66 1.54 -13.17 -9.25
CA LYS A 66 1.48 -11.96 -10.10
C LYS A 66 2.85 -11.29 -10.23
N ALA A 67 3.61 -11.18 -9.15
CA ALA A 67 4.97 -10.65 -9.18
C ALA A 67 5.88 -11.47 -10.10
N TRP A 68 5.80 -12.80 -10.02
CA TRP A 68 6.55 -13.72 -10.89
C TRP A 68 6.18 -13.56 -12.37
N GLN A 69 4.88 -13.47 -12.67
CA GLN A 69 4.37 -13.21 -14.02
C GLN A 69 4.87 -11.87 -14.59
N ALA A 70 5.08 -10.88 -13.73
CA ALA A 70 5.69 -9.59 -14.09
C ALA A 70 7.24 -9.64 -14.19
N GLY A 71 7.86 -10.82 -14.06
CA GLY A 71 9.31 -10.99 -14.17
C GLY A 71 10.08 -10.68 -12.88
N LEU A 72 9.39 -10.48 -11.76
CA LEU A 72 10.02 -10.17 -10.47
C LEU A 72 10.29 -11.45 -9.67
N ARG A 73 11.29 -11.38 -8.80
CA ARG A 73 11.70 -12.51 -7.93
C ARG A 73 11.52 -12.20 -6.45
N TYR A 74 11.10 -10.99 -6.12
CA TYR A 74 10.92 -10.55 -4.76
C TYR A 74 9.55 -9.88 -4.63
N GLY A 75 8.86 -10.17 -3.54
CA GLY A 75 7.64 -9.50 -3.10
C GLY A 75 7.80 -8.88 -1.73
N TRP A 76 6.98 -7.89 -1.42
CA TRP A 76 6.89 -7.29 -0.09
C TRP A 76 5.44 -7.15 0.33
N VAL A 77 5.15 -7.57 1.57
CA VAL A 77 3.84 -7.45 2.21
C VAL A 77 4.05 -7.00 3.65
N ASP A 78 3.45 -5.86 4.02
CA ASP A 78 3.58 -5.23 5.33
C ASP A 78 3.19 -6.13 6.51
N THR A 79 2.25 -7.06 6.29
CA THR A 79 1.78 -7.96 7.37
C THR A 79 2.84 -8.96 7.83
N CYS A 80 3.66 -9.47 6.93
CA CYS A 80 4.64 -10.53 7.22
C CYS A 80 6.11 -10.14 7.00
N CYS A 81 6.38 -9.04 6.27
CA CYS A 81 7.74 -8.54 6.05
C CYS A 81 8.22 -7.58 7.16
N ILE A 82 7.35 -7.16 8.07
CA ILE A 82 7.67 -6.30 9.22
C ILE A 82 7.40 -7.06 10.50
N ASP A 83 8.36 -7.05 11.43
CA ASP A 83 8.17 -7.52 12.80
C ASP A 83 7.54 -6.38 13.59
N LYS A 84 6.22 -6.46 13.73
CA LYS A 84 5.44 -5.47 14.48
C LYS A 84 5.62 -5.58 15.99
N SER A 85 6.27 -6.64 16.49
CA SER A 85 6.62 -6.79 17.91
C SER A 85 7.87 -5.98 18.28
N SER A 86 8.75 -5.73 17.30
CA SER A 86 9.92 -4.87 17.44
C SER A 86 9.54 -3.40 17.20
N SER A 87 9.50 -2.60 18.27
CA SER A 87 9.18 -1.16 18.17
C SER A 87 10.18 -0.40 17.31
N ALA A 88 11.46 -0.80 17.34
CA ALA A 88 12.51 -0.21 16.52
C ALA A 88 12.26 -0.50 15.02
N GLU A 89 11.96 -1.75 14.67
CA GLU A 89 11.68 -2.12 13.28
C GLU A 89 10.38 -1.50 12.78
N LEU A 90 9.33 -1.49 13.60
CA LEU A 90 8.06 -0.84 13.25
C LEU A 90 8.25 0.66 12.97
N SER A 91 9.07 1.34 13.79
CA SER A 91 9.40 2.75 13.60
C SER A 91 10.17 2.99 12.29
N GLU A 92 11.20 2.19 12.03
CA GLU A 92 11.95 2.26 10.77
C GLU A 92 11.02 2.01 9.57
N ALA A 93 10.16 1.00 9.67
CA ALA A 93 9.27 0.60 8.59
C ALA A 93 8.24 1.67 8.23
N ILE A 94 7.61 2.29 9.23
CA ILE A 94 6.63 3.36 9.00
C ILE A 94 7.29 4.59 8.38
N ASN A 95 8.46 5.02 8.88
CA ASN A 95 9.19 6.16 8.30
C ASN A 95 9.70 5.83 6.87
N SER A 96 9.93 4.56 6.55
CA SER A 96 10.43 4.14 5.23
C SER A 96 9.34 3.73 4.24
N MET A 97 8.09 3.59 4.67
CA MET A 97 7.05 2.93 3.89
C MET A 97 6.80 3.63 2.54
N PHE A 98 6.71 4.97 2.53
CA PHE A 98 6.55 5.73 1.29
C PHE A 98 7.69 5.46 0.31
N GLN A 99 8.94 5.46 0.79
CA GLN A 99 10.11 5.18 -0.04
C GLN A 99 10.08 3.74 -0.57
N TRP A 100 9.63 2.78 0.22
CA TRP A 100 9.50 1.39 -0.24
C TRP A 100 8.40 1.22 -1.30
N TYR A 101 7.31 1.97 -1.23
CA TYR A 101 6.33 2.00 -2.32
C TYR A 101 6.86 2.72 -3.57
N LYS A 102 7.63 3.80 -3.37
CA LYS A 102 8.28 4.56 -4.46
C LYS A 102 9.34 3.74 -5.22
N GLU A 103 10.14 2.95 -4.51
CA GLU A 103 11.18 2.09 -5.08
C GLU A 103 10.66 0.78 -5.68
N ALA A 104 9.41 0.40 -5.40
CA ALA A 104 8.85 -0.83 -5.91
C ALA A 104 8.75 -0.78 -7.44
N ALA A 105 9.25 -1.81 -8.12
CA ALA A 105 9.13 -1.94 -9.56
C ALA A 105 7.68 -2.20 -10.01
N TYR A 106 6.86 -2.71 -9.07
CA TYR A 106 5.48 -3.11 -9.32
C TYR A 106 4.64 -3.00 -8.05
N CYS A 107 3.62 -2.15 -8.02
CA CYS A 107 2.66 -2.09 -6.94
C CYS A 107 1.36 -2.79 -7.32
N CYS A 108 1.10 -3.91 -6.66
CA CYS A 108 -0.12 -4.69 -6.80
C CYS A 108 -1.19 -4.13 -5.85
N VAL A 109 -2.21 -3.47 -6.38
CA VAL A 109 -3.36 -3.01 -5.60
C VAL A 109 -4.44 -4.08 -5.63
N TYR A 110 -4.78 -4.63 -4.46
CA TYR A 110 -5.78 -5.69 -4.33
C TYR A 110 -7.04 -5.20 -3.61
N PHE A 111 -8.17 -5.24 -4.32
CA PHE A 111 -9.49 -4.95 -3.76
C PHE A 111 -10.14 -6.23 -3.25
N SER A 112 -10.10 -6.45 -1.93
CA SER A 112 -10.70 -7.63 -1.28
C SER A 112 -12.23 -7.68 -1.36
N ASP A 113 -12.88 -6.58 -1.70
CA ASP A 113 -14.33 -6.34 -1.67
C ASP A 113 -14.92 -5.95 -3.04
N LEU A 114 -14.15 -6.12 -4.13
CA LEU A 114 -14.61 -5.91 -5.50
C LEU A 114 -14.99 -7.25 -6.16
N LEU A 115 -16.29 -7.53 -6.20
CA LEU A 115 -16.86 -8.75 -6.79
C LEU A 115 -17.09 -8.65 -8.31
N GLY A 116 -16.97 -9.80 -8.98
CA GLY A 116 -17.37 -10.00 -10.38
C GLY A 116 -16.25 -9.78 -11.40
N HIS A 117 -16.63 -9.46 -12.64
CA HIS A 117 -15.69 -9.30 -13.77
C HIS A 117 -15.53 -7.82 -14.17
N PRO A 118 -14.75 -7.03 -13.42
CA PRO A 118 -14.60 -5.58 -13.66
C PRO A 118 -14.00 -5.27 -15.04
N SER A 119 -13.20 -6.17 -15.61
CA SER A 119 -12.61 -6.03 -16.95
C SER A 119 -13.62 -5.97 -18.09
N LYS A 120 -14.88 -6.36 -17.86
CA LYS A 120 -15.97 -6.32 -18.85
C LYS A 120 -16.88 -5.11 -18.70
N LEU A 121 -16.66 -4.27 -17.69
CA LEU A 121 -17.52 -3.13 -17.39
C LEU A 121 -17.14 -1.90 -18.19
N LEU A 122 -18.13 -1.07 -18.51
CA LEU A 122 -17.89 0.29 -18.95
C LEU A 122 -17.26 1.09 -17.79
N LYS A 123 -16.45 2.12 -18.12
CA LYS A 123 -15.77 2.94 -17.10
C LYS A 123 -16.71 3.52 -16.05
N GLN A 124 -17.93 3.91 -16.44
CA GLN A 124 -18.94 4.47 -15.53
C GLN A 124 -19.41 3.43 -14.51
N ASP A 125 -19.73 2.21 -14.96
CA ASP A 125 -20.14 1.11 -14.09
C ASP A 125 -18.99 0.67 -13.18
N LEU A 126 -17.77 0.69 -13.68
CA LEU A 126 -16.57 0.38 -12.91
C LEU A 126 -16.37 1.41 -11.77
N ALA A 127 -16.55 2.70 -12.04
CA ALA A 127 -16.46 3.74 -11.03
C ALA A 127 -17.49 3.54 -9.90
N VAL A 128 -18.73 3.18 -10.25
CA VAL A 128 -19.79 2.88 -9.26
C VAL A 128 -19.40 1.70 -8.36
N LYS A 129 -18.80 0.65 -8.92
CA LYS A 129 -18.36 -0.52 -8.15
C LYS A 129 -17.10 -0.30 -7.32
N LEU A 130 -16.17 0.53 -7.79
CA LEU A 130 -14.93 0.83 -7.09
C LEU A 130 -15.13 1.80 -5.92
N ARG A 131 -16.05 2.77 -6.06
CA ARG A 131 -16.30 3.80 -5.03
C ARG A 131 -16.52 3.27 -3.61
N PRO A 132 -17.30 2.18 -3.36
CA PRO A 132 -17.49 1.66 -2.01
C PRO A 132 -16.33 0.80 -1.50
N CYS A 133 -15.32 0.46 -2.31
CA CYS A 133 -14.20 -0.37 -1.87
C CYS A 133 -13.45 0.32 -0.71
N ARG A 134 -13.23 -0.43 0.37
CA ARG A 134 -12.56 0.05 1.59
C ARG A 134 -11.17 0.60 1.31
N TRP A 135 -10.51 0.12 0.27
CA TRP A 135 -9.18 0.57 -0.11
C TRP A 135 -9.12 2.08 -0.36
N PHE A 136 -10.17 2.72 -0.90
CA PHE A 136 -10.21 4.18 -1.07
C PHE A 136 -10.46 4.94 0.24
N ARG A 137 -10.81 4.25 1.32
CA ARG A 137 -11.09 4.83 2.64
C ARG A 137 -9.98 4.55 3.66
N ARG A 138 -9.04 3.66 3.38
CA ARG A 138 -7.93 3.35 4.30
C ARG A 138 -6.88 4.47 4.24
N GLY A 139 -6.41 4.95 5.39
CA GLY A 139 -5.38 6.01 5.48
C GLY A 139 -4.08 5.65 4.77
N TRP A 140 -3.50 4.51 5.17
CA TRP A 140 -2.24 4.02 4.62
C TRP A 140 -2.23 3.86 3.10
N THR A 141 -3.34 3.44 2.48
CA THR A 141 -3.41 3.24 1.02
C THR A 141 -3.31 4.54 0.22
N LEU A 142 -3.39 5.72 0.85
CA LEU A 142 -3.15 6.99 0.16
C LEU A 142 -1.70 7.12 -0.30
N GLN A 143 -0.72 6.84 0.55
CA GLN A 143 0.68 6.82 0.11
C GLN A 143 0.96 5.66 -0.84
N GLU A 144 0.27 4.53 -0.68
CA GLU A 144 0.39 3.37 -1.58
C GLU A 144 -0.18 3.67 -2.99
N LEU A 145 -1.08 4.65 -3.10
CA LEU A 145 -1.58 5.17 -4.37
C LEU A 145 -0.63 6.19 -5.01
N LEU A 146 0.02 7.03 -4.21
CA LEU A 146 0.76 8.21 -4.71
C LEU A 146 2.26 7.96 -4.89
N ALA A 147 2.84 7.04 -4.12
CA ALA A 147 4.27 6.76 -4.13
C ALA A 147 4.74 5.92 -5.34
N PRO A 148 4.05 4.83 -5.75
CA PRO A 148 4.59 3.96 -6.79
C PRO A 148 4.56 4.56 -8.20
N SER A 149 5.55 4.19 -9.01
CA SER A 149 5.58 4.56 -10.45
C SER A 149 4.83 3.58 -11.36
N HIS A 150 4.48 2.40 -10.86
CA HIS A 150 3.76 1.37 -11.61
C HIS A 150 2.71 0.70 -10.73
N LEU A 151 1.44 1.05 -10.93
CA LEU A 151 0.29 0.48 -10.21
C LEU A 151 -0.51 -0.43 -11.13
N ILE A 152 -0.80 -1.65 -10.68
CA ILE A 152 -1.75 -2.56 -11.33
C ILE A 152 -2.83 -2.97 -10.33
N PHE A 153 -4.08 -2.84 -10.73
CA PHE A 153 -5.24 -3.06 -9.88
C PHE A 153 -5.90 -4.42 -10.16
N TYR A 154 -6.23 -5.13 -9.08
CA TYR A 154 -6.84 -6.46 -9.11
C TYR A 154 -8.11 -6.53 -8.28
N SER A 155 -9.09 -7.28 -8.78
CA SER A 155 -10.30 -7.63 -8.03
C SER A 155 -10.04 -8.70 -6.98
N GLN A 156 -11.07 -9.03 -6.19
CA GLN A 156 -11.02 -10.11 -5.20
C GLN A 156 -10.63 -11.47 -5.81
N ASP A 157 -11.01 -11.69 -7.08
CA ASP A 157 -10.71 -12.90 -7.84
C ASP A 157 -9.37 -12.82 -8.60
N TRP A 158 -8.52 -11.83 -8.30
CA TRP A 158 -7.21 -11.62 -8.94
C TRP A 158 -7.28 -11.41 -10.46
N GLN A 159 -8.43 -10.91 -10.93
CA GLN A 159 -8.61 -10.45 -12.30
C GLN A 159 -8.04 -9.04 -12.43
N SER A 160 -7.25 -8.81 -13.49
CA SER A 160 -6.71 -7.48 -13.77
C SER A 160 -7.84 -6.52 -14.14
N ILE A 161 -7.85 -5.35 -13.50
CA ILE A 161 -8.79 -4.27 -13.77
C ILE A 161 -8.16 -3.27 -14.75
N GLY A 162 -6.87 -3.02 -14.59
CA GLY A 162 -6.09 -2.05 -15.37
C GLY A 162 -4.93 -1.50 -14.56
N ASP A 163 -4.12 -0.67 -15.21
CA ASP A 163 -3.03 0.06 -14.56
C ASP A 163 -3.48 1.43 -14.02
N GLY A 164 -2.58 2.11 -13.31
CA GLY A 164 -2.83 3.45 -12.77
C GLY A 164 -3.18 4.48 -13.84
N GLU A 165 -2.58 4.40 -15.03
CA GLU A 165 -2.85 5.33 -16.12
C GLU A 165 -4.27 5.14 -16.68
N TYR A 166 -4.72 3.89 -16.83
CA TYR A 166 -6.07 3.54 -17.26
C TYR A 166 -7.13 3.99 -16.26
N LEU A 167 -6.84 3.88 -14.96
CA LEU A 167 -7.79 4.16 -13.88
C LEU A 167 -7.71 5.58 -13.30
N LYS A 168 -6.73 6.40 -13.68
CA LYS A 168 -6.51 7.72 -13.06
C LYS A 168 -7.75 8.61 -13.01
N ASP A 169 -8.55 8.65 -14.07
CA ASP A 169 -9.76 9.50 -14.12
C ASP A 169 -10.84 8.97 -13.16
N ILE A 170 -10.99 7.64 -13.08
CA ILE A 170 -11.95 6.99 -12.18
C ILE A 170 -11.51 7.22 -10.72
N ILE A 171 -10.23 7.03 -10.43
CA ILE A 171 -9.65 7.26 -9.11
C ILE A 171 -9.80 8.73 -8.72
N SER A 172 -9.58 9.65 -9.66
CA SER A 172 -9.77 11.09 -9.45
C SER A 172 -11.22 11.41 -9.04
N ILE A 173 -12.21 10.83 -9.73
CA ILE A 173 -13.63 10.99 -9.38
C ILE A 173 -13.94 10.43 -7.99
N ILE A 174 -13.36 9.28 -7.62
CA ILE A 174 -13.64 8.62 -6.34
C ILE A 174 -12.99 9.36 -5.16
N THR A 175 -11.78 9.88 -5.35
CA THR A 175 -10.93 10.37 -4.25
C THR A 175 -10.86 11.90 -4.18
N GLY A 176 -11.25 12.61 -5.23
CA GLY A 176 -11.04 14.06 -5.36
C GLY A 176 -9.58 14.45 -5.65
N ILE A 177 -8.66 13.48 -5.78
CA ILE A 177 -7.27 13.73 -6.15
C ILE A 177 -7.23 14.11 -7.63
N HIS A 178 -6.59 15.22 -7.99
CA HIS A 178 -6.45 15.61 -9.39
C HIS A 178 -5.71 14.53 -10.19
N ALA A 179 -6.18 14.21 -11.40
CA ALA A 179 -5.55 13.21 -12.26
C ALA A 179 -4.05 13.48 -12.53
N GLU A 180 -3.63 14.75 -12.47
CA GLU A 180 -2.22 15.15 -12.58
C GLU A 180 -1.33 14.67 -11.42
N ALA A 181 -1.90 14.45 -10.23
CA ALA A 181 -1.21 13.82 -9.10
C ALA A 181 -1.17 12.29 -9.21
N LEU A 182 -1.98 11.70 -10.10
CA LEU A 182 -2.11 10.25 -10.32
C LEU A 182 -1.33 9.76 -11.55
N THR A 183 -0.35 10.52 -12.04
CA THR A 183 0.44 10.14 -13.23
C THR A 183 1.53 9.11 -12.95
N ASN A 184 1.45 8.39 -11.84
CA ASN A 184 2.50 7.49 -11.33
C ASN A 184 3.90 8.14 -11.35
N ASP A 185 3.99 9.42 -10.98
CA ASP A 185 5.27 10.13 -10.81
C ASP A 185 5.28 10.81 -9.43
N PRO A 186 5.83 10.13 -8.41
CA PRO A 186 5.85 10.65 -7.05
C PRO A 186 6.65 11.94 -6.89
N ASN A 187 7.52 12.29 -7.84
CA ASN A 187 8.30 13.53 -7.77
C ASN A 187 7.45 14.78 -8.09
N LYS A 188 6.21 14.60 -8.57
CA LYS A 188 5.29 15.71 -8.84
C LYS A 188 4.46 16.12 -7.63
N LEU A 189 4.48 15.38 -6.52
CA LEU A 189 3.65 15.69 -5.36
C LEU A 189 3.94 17.09 -4.79
N GLY A 190 5.20 17.53 -4.81
CA GLY A 190 5.59 18.88 -4.38
C GLY A 190 5.04 20.03 -5.23
N LYS A 191 4.39 19.75 -6.38
CA LYS A 191 3.71 20.78 -7.19
C LYS A 191 2.34 21.19 -6.63
N PHE A 192 1.79 20.37 -5.73
CA PHE A 192 0.50 20.62 -5.09
C PHE A 192 0.72 21.29 -3.73
N SER A 193 -0.09 22.30 -3.44
CA SER A 193 -0.07 23.00 -2.16
C SER A 193 -0.25 22.05 -0.98
N ILE A 194 0.16 22.47 0.21
CA ILE A 194 -0.07 21.70 1.44
C ILE A 194 -1.57 21.42 1.61
N ALA A 195 -2.42 22.43 1.37
CA ALA A 195 -3.86 22.30 1.48
C ALA A 195 -4.43 21.24 0.52
N GLN A 196 -3.96 21.20 -0.74
CA GLN A 196 -4.38 20.18 -1.69
C GLN A 196 -3.98 18.78 -1.21
N ARG A 197 -2.70 18.58 -0.85
CA ARG A 197 -2.20 17.29 -0.36
C ARG A 197 -2.93 16.82 0.90
N MET A 198 -3.23 17.74 1.82
CA MET A 198 -3.97 17.46 3.04
C MET A 198 -5.41 17.05 2.73
N SER A 199 -6.06 17.69 1.74
CA SER A 199 -7.45 17.38 1.39
C SER A 199 -7.63 15.96 0.85
N TRP A 200 -6.60 15.34 0.26
CA TRP A 200 -6.63 13.96 -0.23
C TRP A 200 -6.81 12.91 0.89
N ALA A 201 -6.53 13.29 2.13
CA ALA A 201 -6.72 12.44 3.31
C ALA A 201 -8.10 12.60 3.96
N SER A 202 -8.90 13.61 3.57
CA SER A 202 -10.14 14.02 4.25
C SER A 202 -11.18 12.91 4.43
N GLU A 203 -11.27 12.01 3.45
CA GLU A 203 -12.21 10.91 3.41
C GLU A 203 -11.63 9.56 3.89
N ARG A 204 -10.36 9.59 4.35
CA ARG A 204 -9.62 8.42 4.80
C ARG A 204 -9.84 8.16 6.31
N GLN A 205 -9.61 6.92 6.71
CA GLN A 205 -9.83 6.39 8.06
C GLN A 205 -8.68 5.47 8.47
N THR A 206 -8.32 5.54 9.74
CA THR A 206 -7.27 4.72 10.35
C THR A 206 -7.81 4.00 11.57
N THR A 207 -7.23 2.84 11.90
CA THR A 207 -7.62 2.08 13.09
C THR A 207 -7.10 2.73 14.36
N ARG A 208 -5.83 3.14 14.35
CA ARG A 208 -5.24 3.98 15.40
C ARG A 208 -5.36 5.44 14.99
N VAL A 209 -5.64 6.30 15.96
CA VAL A 209 -5.84 7.73 15.70
C VAL A 209 -4.54 8.37 15.19
N GLU A 210 -3.40 7.96 15.75
CA GLU A 210 -2.08 8.48 15.39
C GLU A 210 -1.67 8.14 13.96
N ASP A 211 -2.14 7.00 13.44
CA ASP A 211 -1.85 6.58 12.06
C ASP A 211 -2.36 7.59 11.02
N MET A 212 -3.35 8.43 11.35
CA MET A 212 -3.80 9.50 10.46
C MET A 212 -2.67 10.50 10.18
N ALA A 213 -1.78 10.72 11.14
CA ALA A 213 -0.58 11.52 10.95
C ALA A 213 0.51 10.71 10.22
N TYR A 214 0.76 9.49 10.70
CA TYR A 214 1.88 8.69 10.20
C TYR A 214 1.75 8.29 8.74
N CYS A 215 0.53 8.01 8.25
CA CYS A 215 0.31 7.67 6.84
C CYS A 215 0.53 8.83 5.86
N LEU A 216 0.67 10.08 6.37
CA LEU A 216 0.88 11.27 5.55
C LEU A 216 2.35 11.72 5.52
N MET A 217 3.20 11.18 6.39
CA MET A 217 4.61 11.61 6.52
C MET A 217 5.35 11.62 5.19
N GLY A 218 5.24 10.53 4.41
CA GLY A 218 5.91 10.46 3.11
C GLY A 218 5.32 11.35 2.01
N ILE A 219 4.03 11.71 2.11
CA ILE A 219 3.39 12.64 1.17
C ILE A 219 3.91 14.07 1.37
N PHE A 220 4.26 14.40 2.61
CA PHE A 220 4.83 15.69 3.00
C PHE A 220 6.35 15.70 3.12
N ASP A 221 7.01 14.56 2.88
CA ASP A 221 8.47 14.38 3.00
C ASP A 221 9.01 14.79 4.38
N VAL A 222 8.31 14.35 5.44
CA VAL A 222 8.69 14.62 6.83
C VAL A 222 8.93 13.33 7.60
N ASN A 223 9.75 13.41 8.65
CA ASN A 223 9.97 12.32 9.60
C ASN A 223 9.65 12.78 11.01
N MET A 224 8.98 11.94 11.80
CA MET A 224 8.72 12.21 13.21
C MET A 224 8.66 10.92 14.04
N PRO A 225 9.05 10.96 15.33
CA PRO A 225 8.93 9.81 16.22
C PRO A 225 7.49 9.28 16.34
N LEU A 226 7.34 7.95 16.32
CA LEU A 226 6.05 7.30 16.53
C LEU A 226 5.77 7.15 18.02
N ILE A 227 4.74 7.83 18.50
CA ILE A 227 4.29 7.75 19.90
C ILE A 227 2.84 7.27 19.92
N TYR A 228 2.64 5.96 19.91
CA TYR A 228 1.30 5.40 20.07
C TYR A 228 0.78 5.64 21.50
N GLY A 229 -0.45 6.14 21.62
CA GLY A 229 -1.06 6.59 22.86
C GLY A 229 -1.10 8.12 23.01
N GLU A 230 -0.48 8.88 22.10
CA GLU A 230 -0.56 10.35 22.12
C GLU A 230 -1.86 10.90 21.49
N GLY A 231 -2.62 10.06 20.80
CA GLY A 231 -3.89 10.42 20.16
C GLY A 231 -3.72 11.48 19.07
N ASN A 232 -4.63 12.45 19.03
CA ASN A 232 -4.63 13.51 18.01
C ASN A 232 -3.38 14.41 18.02
N LYS A 233 -2.57 14.37 19.09
CA LYS A 233 -1.31 15.13 19.16
C LYS A 233 -0.32 14.73 18.06
N ALA A 234 -0.39 13.48 17.58
CA ALA A 234 0.40 13.02 16.44
C ALA A 234 0.14 13.90 15.21
N PHE A 235 -1.12 14.29 14.97
CA PHE A 235 -1.47 15.12 13.83
C PHE A 235 -1.02 16.58 14.01
N THR A 236 -1.09 17.13 15.23
CA THR A 236 -0.50 18.44 15.53
C THR A 236 1.00 18.45 15.23
N ARG A 237 1.73 17.41 15.66
CA ARG A 237 3.17 17.27 15.39
C ARG A 237 3.48 17.13 13.90
N LEU A 238 2.64 16.45 13.14
CA LEU A 238 2.74 16.41 11.68
C LEU A 238 2.65 17.83 11.10
N GLN A 239 1.65 18.61 11.50
CA GLN A 239 1.48 20.00 11.04
C GLN A 239 2.67 20.88 11.43
N GLU A 240 3.18 20.75 12.66
CA GLU A 240 4.38 21.45 13.11
C GLU A 240 5.60 21.07 12.26
N GLN A 241 5.73 19.81 11.86
CA GLN A 241 6.85 19.38 11.02
C GLN A 241 6.73 19.89 9.58
N ILE A 242 5.51 19.90 9.02
CA ILE A 242 5.24 20.49 7.70
C ILE A 242 5.57 21.98 7.69
N ALA A 243 5.19 22.71 8.74
CA ALA A 243 5.39 24.16 8.84
C ALA A 243 6.86 24.59 9.03
N LYS A 244 7.76 23.68 9.43
CA LYS A 244 9.20 24.00 9.55
C LYS A 244 9.87 24.18 8.19
N ASP A 245 9.39 23.43 7.20
CA ASP A 245 10.01 23.30 5.89
C ASP A 245 9.18 24.01 4.79
N SER A 246 8.13 24.75 5.17
CA SER A 246 7.21 25.42 4.24
C SER A 246 6.69 26.77 4.75
N ASP A 247 6.65 27.75 3.85
CA ASP A 247 6.01 29.06 4.04
C ASP A 247 4.59 29.14 3.41
N ASP A 248 4.14 28.09 2.71
CA ASP A 248 2.75 27.88 2.24
C ASP A 248 1.81 27.57 3.41
#